data_AF-Q7D3N2-F1
#
_entry.id   AF-Q7D3N2-F1
#
_cell.length_a   1.000
_cell.length_b   1.000
_cell.length_c   1.000
_cell.angle_alpha   90.00
_cell.angle_beta   90.00
_cell.angle_gamma   90.00
#
_symmetry.space_group_name_H-M   'P 1'
#
loop_
_entity.id
_entity.type
_entity.pdbx_description
1 polymer ?
#
loop_
_entity_poly.entity_id
_entity_poly.type
_entity_poly.pdbx_seq_one_letter_code
_entity_poly.pdbx_strand_id
1 'polypeptide(L)'
;MMDAIHAAVTQAAKESEAAFQSLGPRTTAQTYFADVAMRRLFLHLCGADADTAKGGDPEHAWDILYVGRGTARYWEKEQGLRSRRRKTESHAELERETRDKSALAQSAQKLATDTAIRALIEHASISDPDLRARLLATIEERFSTADPLSQVHHEFADLAKVSLARLIGKVT
;
A
#
# COMPACT_ATOMS: atom_id res chain seq x y z
N MET A 1 -2.50 12.56 -9.59
CA MET A 1 -1.67 11.34 -9.74
C MET A 1 -2.42 10.27 -10.52
N MET A 2 -3.64 9.88 -10.11
CA MET A 2 -4.47 8.93 -10.88
C MET A 2 -4.76 9.40 -12.31
N ASP A 3 -5.00 10.70 -12.51
CA ASP A 3 -5.23 11.25 -13.86
C ASP A 3 -4.02 11.11 -14.79
N ALA A 4 -2.80 11.23 -14.23
CA ALA A 4 -1.56 11.06 -14.99
C ALA A 4 -1.35 9.59 -15.40
N ILE A 5 -1.66 8.65 -14.50
CA ILE A 5 -1.62 7.22 -14.81
C ILE A 5 -2.64 6.89 -15.89
N HIS A 6 -3.87 7.42 -15.79
CA HIS A 6 -4.92 7.19 -16.77
C HIS A 6 -4.55 7.75 -18.16
N ALA A 7 -3.94 8.94 -18.20
CA ALA A 7 -3.43 9.54 -19.42
C ALA A 7 -2.31 8.70 -20.06
N ALA A 8 -1.34 8.22 -19.25
CA ALA A 8 -0.25 7.38 -19.74
C ALA A 8 -0.75 6.05 -20.33
N VAL A 9 -1.68 5.38 -19.65
CA VAL A 9 -2.30 4.13 -20.14
C VAL A 9 -3.08 4.38 -21.44
N THR A 10 -3.87 5.45 -21.49
CA THR A 10 -4.64 5.82 -22.68
C THR A 10 -3.74 6.12 -23.87
N GLN A 11 -2.63 6.82 -23.64
CA GLN A 11 -1.67 7.15 -24.68
C GLN A 11 -0.95 5.90 -25.21
N ALA A 12 -0.46 5.02 -24.31
CA ALA A 12 0.17 3.77 -24.69
C ALA A 12 -0.77 2.84 -25.49
N ALA A 13 -2.06 2.83 -25.15
CA ALA A 13 -3.08 2.08 -25.89
C ALA A 13 -3.26 2.62 -27.32
N LYS A 14 -3.33 3.95 -27.49
CA LYS A 14 -3.43 4.59 -28.81
C LYS A 14 -2.22 4.32 -29.69
N GLU A 15 -1.02 4.44 -29.13
CA GLU A 15 0.24 4.19 -29.85
C GLU A 15 0.35 2.74 -30.30
N SER A 16 -0.05 1.80 -29.44
CA SER A 16 -0.07 0.39 -29.77
C SER A 16 -1.11 0.07 -30.84
N GLU A 17 -2.32 0.62 -30.75
CA GLU A 17 -3.34 0.44 -31.78
C GLU A 17 -2.87 0.97 -33.15
N ALA A 18 -2.22 2.14 -33.18
CA ALA A 18 -1.65 2.70 -34.40
C ALA A 18 -0.58 1.79 -35.03
N ALA A 19 0.25 1.14 -34.21
CA ALA A 19 1.24 0.17 -34.67
C ALA A 19 0.62 -1.16 -35.17
N PHE A 20 -0.54 -1.55 -34.65
CA PHE A 20 -1.22 -2.83 -34.96
C PHE A 20 -2.22 -2.78 -36.12
N GLN A 21 -2.59 -1.60 -36.62
CA GLN A 21 -3.57 -1.43 -37.72
C GLN A 21 -3.22 -2.16 -39.04
N SER A 22 -2.05 -2.79 -39.15
CA SER A 22 -1.61 -3.52 -40.34
C SER A 22 -1.87 -5.04 -40.33
N LEU A 23 -2.31 -5.67 -39.22
CA LEU A 23 -2.17 -7.14 -39.07
C LEU A 23 -3.38 -7.96 -38.55
N GLY A 24 -4.59 -7.42 -38.40
CA GLY A 24 -5.76 -8.25 -38.08
C GLY A 24 -6.99 -7.53 -37.48
N PRO A 25 -8.00 -8.28 -37.00
CA PRO A 25 -9.20 -7.72 -36.36
C PRO A 25 -8.88 -6.87 -35.12
N ARG A 26 -9.58 -5.74 -34.93
CA ARG A 26 -9.31 -4.80 -33.80
C ARG A 26 -9.41 -5.44 -32.40
N THR A 27 -10.31 -6.41 -32.21
CA THR A 27 -10.49 -7.11 -30.93
C THR A 27 -9.27 -7.93 -30.51
N THR A 28 -8.52 -8.48 -31.48
CA THR A 28 -7.29 -9.22 -31.18
C THR A 28 -6.15 -8.27 -30.81
N ALA A 29 -6.07 -7.09 -31.44
CA ALA A 29 -5.05 -6.08 -31.13
C ALA A 29 -5.21 -5.50 -29.72
N GLN A 30 -6.44 -5.18 -29.30
CA GLN A 30 -6.71 -4.65 -27.95
C GLN A 30 -6.41 -5.68 -26.87
N THR A 31 -6.81 -6.94 -27.08
CA THR A 31 -6.54 -8.03 -26.14
C THR A 31 -5.04 -8.30 -26.03
N TYR A 32 -4.32 -8.30 -27.16
CA TYR A 32 -2.88 -8.45 -27.19
C TYR A 32 -2.15 -7.30 -26.47
N PHE A 33 -2.54 -6.05 -26.73
CA PHE A 33 -1.98 -4.89 -26.03
C PHE A 33 -2.20 -5.01 -24.52
N ALA A 34 -3.42 -5.33 -24.08
CA ALA A 34 -3.72 -5.50 -22.67
C ALA A 34 -2.85 -6.59 -22.02
N ASP A 35 -2.67 -7.73 -22.68
CA ASP A 35 -1.83 -8.83 -22.18
C ASP A 35 -0.36 -8.43 -22.07
N VAL A 36 0.20 -7.81 -23.11
CA VAL A 36 1.59 -7.34 -23.12
C VAL A 36 1.82 -6.23 -22.09
N ALA A 37 0.92 -5.25 -22.00
CA ALA A 37 1.02 -4.15 -21.04
C ALA A 37 0.94 -4.68 -19.60
N MET A 38 -0.01 -5.56 -19.31
CA MET A 38 -0.15 -6.19 -18.00
C MET A 38 1.09 -7.01 -17.64
N ARG A 39 1.60 -7.83 -18.57
CA ARG A 39 2.80 -8.63 -18.33
C ARG A 39 4.03 -7.77 -18.07
N ARG A 40 4.22 -6.71 -18.84
CA ARG A 40 5.40 -5.84 -18.71
C ARG A 40 5.35 -5.00 -17.43
N LEU A 41 4.17 -4.50 -17.07
CA LEU A 41 3.95 -3.84 -15.80
C LEU A 41 4.17 -4.80 -14.61
N PHE A 42 3.63 -6.02 -14.69
CA PHE A 42 3.81 -7.03 -13.65
C PHE A 42 5.29 -7.35 -13.43
N LEU A 43 6.05 -7.61 -14.50
CA LEU A 43 7.49 -7.86 -14.40
C LEU A 43 8.23 -6.67 -13.78
N HIS A 44 7.94 -5.44 -14.22
CA HIS A 44 8.55 -4.24 -13.66
C HIS A 44 8.28 -4.10 -12.15
N LEU A 45 7.03 -4.28 -11.72
CA LEU A 45 6.65 -4.19 -10.31
C LEU A 45 7.28 -5.30 -9.45
N CYS A 46 7.57 -6.46 -10.04
CA CYS A 46 8.28 -7.55 -9.36
C CYS A 46 9.81 -7.37 -9.40
N GLY A 47 10.34 -6.30 -10.01
CA GLY A 47 11.79 -6.12 -10.20
C GLY A 47 12.41 -7.08 -11.22
N ALA A 48 11.59 -7.76 -12.03
CA ALA A 48 12.06 -8.67 -13.06
C ALA A 48 12.51 -7.90 -14.31
N ASP A 49 13.47 -8.48 -15.03
CA ASP A 49 13.84 -8.05 -16.36
C ASP A 49 12.65 -8.24 -17.33
N ALA A 50 12.25 -7.17 -18.00
CA ALA A 50 11.03 -7.12 -18.79
C ALA A 50 11.07 -7.99 -20.05
N ASP A 51 12.27 -8.29 -20.56
CA ASP A 51 12.46 -8.99 -21.84
C ASP A 51 12.74 -10.49 -21.64
N THR A 52 13.34 -10.86 -20.51
CA THR A 52 13.70 -12.25 -20.16
C THR A 52 12.85 -12.85 -19.05
N ALA A 53 12.05 -12.02 -18.34
CA ALA A 53 11.26 -12.38 -17.16
C ALA A 53 12.08 -12.93 -15.97
N LYS A 54 13.39 -12.70 -15.94
CA LYS A 54 14.29 -13.19 -14.88
C LYS A 54 14.49 -12.16 -13.77
N GLY A 55 14.85 -12.63 -12.58
CA GLY A 55 15.28 -11.78 -11.46
C GLY A 55 14.15 -11.16 -10.62
N GLY A 56 12.90 -11.55 -10.87
CA GLY A 56 11.76 -11.04 -10.11
C GLY A 56 11.69 -11.55 -8.67
N ASP A 57 11.12 -10.73 -7.79
CA ASP A 57 10.80 -11.07 -6.41
C ASP A 57 9.50 -11.89 -6.33
N PRO A 58 9.55 -13.17 -5.91
CA PRO A 58 8.38 -14.01 -5.82
C PRO A 58 7.37 -13.55 -4.75
N GLU A 59 7.80 -12.89 -3.67
CA GLU A 59 6.87 -12.42 -2.63
C GLU A 59 6.01 -11.27 -3.16
N HIS A 60 6.64 -10.24 -3.75
CA HIS A 60 5.95 -9.14 -4.40
C HIS A 60 5.06 -9.61 -5.55
N ALA A 61 5.52 -10.60 -6.33
CA ALA A 61 4.72 -11.20 -7.39
C ALA A 61 3.41 -11.81 -6.85
N TRP A 62 3.51 -12.58 -5.75
CA TRP A 62 2.34 -13.16 -5.11
C TRP A 62 1.39 -12.10 -4.56
N ASP A 63 1.91 -11.05 -3.90
CA ASP A 63 1.08 -9.98 -3.33
C ASP A 63 0.23 -9.28 -4.40
N ILE A 64 0.83 -8.96 -5.56
CA ILE A 64 0.10 -8.37 -6.70
C ILE A 64 -0.99 -9.32 -7.22
N LEU A 65 -0.67 -10.61 -7.37
CA LEU A 65 -1.63 -11.62 -7.83
C LEU A 65 -2.80 -11.79 -6.85
N TYR A 66 -2.54 -11.70 -5.53
CA TYR A 66 -3.58 -11.79 -4.51
C TYR A 66 -4.55 -10.61 -4.56
N VAL A 67 -4.07 -9.39 -4.82
CA VAL A 67 -4.95 -8.22 -5.01
C VAL A 67 -5.88 -8.42 -6.20
N GLY A 68 -5.34 -8.87 -7.34
CA GLY A 68 -6.13 -9.17 -8.53
C GLY A 68 -7.18 -10.28 -8.27
N ARG A 69 -6.77 -11.35 -7.57
CA ARG A 69 -7.66 -12.46 -7.19
C ARG A 69 -8.76 -12.01 -6.23
N GLY A 70 -8.45 -11.16 -5.25
CA GLY A 70 -9.43 -10.59 -4.32
C GLY A 70 -10.50 -9.77 -5.05
N THR A 71 -10.08 -8.97 -6.03
CA THR A 71 -10.98 -8.16 -6.88
C THR A 71 -11.89 -9.06 -7.74
N ALA A 72 -11.32 -10.08 -8.39
CA ALA A 72 -12.12 -11.04 -9.16
C ALA A 72 -13.15 -11.78 -8.29
N ARG A 73 -12.76 -12.20 -7.08
CA ARG A 73 -13.67 -12.83 -6.11
C ARG A 73 -14.81 -11.90 -5.67
N TYR A 74 -14.54 -10.61 -5.53
CA TYR A 74 -15.59 -9.63 -5.22
C TYR A 74 -16.64 -9.58 -6.33
N TRP A 75 -16.21 -9.50 -7.59
CA TRP A 75 -17.12 -9.52 -8.74
C TRP A 75 -17.87 -10.85 -8.91
N GLU A 76 -17.23 -11.99 -8.64
CA GLU A 76 -17.93 -13.29 -8.61
C GLU A 76 -19.10 -13.27 -7.63
N LYS A 77 -18.90 -12.72 -6.42
CA LYS A 77 -19.96 -12.60 -5.40
C LYS A 77 -21.06 -11.63 -5.82
N GLU A 78 -20.68 -10.47 -6.36
CA GLU A 78 -21.60 -9.46 -6.86
C GLU A 78 -22.53 -10.02 -7.94
N GLN A 79 -22.00 -10.87 -8.82
CA GLN A 79 -22.74 -11.53 -9.90
C GLN A 79 -23.46 -12.81 -9.46
N GLY A 80 -23.40 -13.19 -8.18
CA GLY A 80 -23.97 -14.43 -7.67
C GLY A 80 -23.33 -15.70 -8.26
N LEU A 81 -22.14 -15.59 -8.85
CA LEU A 81 -21.42 -16.71 -9.43
C LEU A 81 -20.83 -17.55 -8.29
N ARG A 82 -21.00 -18.87 -8.36
CA ARG A 82 -20.23 -19.76 -7.48
C ARG A 82 -18.76 -19.61 -7.84
N SER A 83 -17.97 -19.20 -6.86
CA SER A 83 -16.52 -19.05 -7.03
C SER A 83 -15.94 -20.30 -7.69
N ARG A 84 -15.03 -20.12 -8.66
CA ARG A 84 -14.25 -21.21 -9.28
C ARG A 84 -13.31 -21.82 -8.24
N ARG A 85 -13.90 -22.53 -7.28
CA ARG A 85 -13.22 -23.14 -6.15
C ARG A 85 -12.38 -24.30 -6.69
N ARG A 86 -11.09 -24.07 -6.96
CA ARG A 86 -10.14 -25.19 -7.02
C ARG A 86 -9.85 -25.61 -5.58
N LYS A 87 -10.00 -26.91 -5.38
CA LYS A 87 -9.93 -27.63 -4.11
C LYS A 87 -8.57 -27.34 -3.45
N THR A 88 -8.64 -26.90 -2.20
CA THR A 88 -7.53 -26.67 -1.26
C THR A 88 -6.73 -25.39 -1.51
N GLU A 89 -7.25 -24.25 -1.04
CA GLU A 89 -6.35 -23.14 -0.65
C GLU A 89 -5.35 -23.71 0.36
N SER A 90 -4.06 -23.55 0.08
CA SER A 90 -3.01 -23.99 0.98
C SER A 90 -3.15 -23.20 2.29
N HIS A 91 -2.84 -23.83 3.42
CA HIS A 91 -2.84 -23.20 4.73
C HIS A 91 -2.06 -21.85 4.72
N ALA A 92 -1.00 -21.77 3.93
CA ALA A 92 -0.19 -20.57 3.77
C ALA A 92 -0.95 -19.41 3.09
N GLU A 93 -1.91 -19.69 2.20
CA GLU A 93 -2.75 -18.67 1.57
C GLU A 93 -3.74 -18.07 2.59
N LEU A 94 -4.36 -18.92 3.40
CA LEU A 94 -5.26 -18.50 4.47
C LEU A 94 -4.52 -17.72 5.56
N GLU A 95 -3.31 -18.13 5.92
CA GLU A 95 -2.44 -17.40 6.86
C GLU A 95 -2.02 -16.04 6.29
N ARG A 96 -1.70 -15.95 4.99
CA ARG A 96 -1.38 -14.66 4.35
C ARG A 96 -2.60 -13.74 4.32
N GLU A 97 -3.76 -14.22 3.88
CA GLU A 97 -5.00 -13.42 3.90
C GLU A 97 -5.36 -12.96 5.32
N THR A 98 -5.11 -13.80 6.33
CA THR A 98 -5.32 -13.43 7.74
C THR A 98 -4.32 -12.37 8.21
N ARG A 99 -3.05 -12.49 7.83
CA ARG A 99 -2.02 -11.46 8.11
C ARG A 99 -2.36 -10.14 7.44
N ASP A 100 -2.77 -10.15 6.18
CA ASP A 100 -3.12 -8.94 5.43
C ASP A 100 -4.34 -8.25 6.02
N LYS A 101 -5.38 -9.01 6.37
CA LYS A 101 -6.54 -8.48 7.10
C LYS A 101 -6.16 -7.92 8.47
N SER A 102 -5.24 -8.57 9.17
CA SER A 102 -4.75 -8.11 10.47
C SER A 102 -3.95 -6.81 10.34
N ALA A 103 -3.07 -6.72 9.34
CA ALA A 103 -2.29 -5.51 9.04
C ALA A 103 -3.20 -4.35 8.62
N LEU A 104 -4.23 -4.61 7.82
CA LEU A 104 -5.23 -3.63 7.43
C LEU A 104 -6.05 -3.15 8.64
N ALA A 105 -6.49 -4.06 9.50
CA ALA A 105 -7.22 -3.73 10.73
C ALA A 105 -6.35 -2.88 11.68
N GLN A 106 -5.08 -3.24 11.85
CA GLN A 106 -4.12 -2.45 12.64
C GLN A 106 -3.90 -1.06 12.03
N SER A 107 -3.79 -0.97 10.70
CA SER A 107 -3.62 0.32 10.01
C SER A 107 -4.85 1.22 10.17
N ALA A 108 -6.05 0.64 10.05
CA ALA A 108 -7.31 1.35 10.26
C ALA A 108 -7.47 1.81 11.72
N GLN A 109 -7.17 0.93 12.68
CA GLN A 109 -7.18 1.26 14.10
C GLN A 109 -6.18 2.38 14.40
N LYS A 110 -4.95 2.30 13.87
CA LYS A 110 -3.93 3.34 14.03
C LYS A 110 -4.41 4.68 13.48
N LEU A 111 -5.01 4.69 12.29
CA LEU A 111 -5.58 5.91 11.71
C LEU A 111 -6.68 6.52 12.58
N ALA A 112 -7.61 5.69 13.07
CA ALA A 112 -8.70 6.14 13.93
C ALA A 112 -8.18 6.72 15.26
N THR A 113 -7.25 6.02 15.92
CA THR A 113 -6.61 6.46 17.15
C THR A 113 -5.83 7.76 16.95
N ASP A 114 -5.01 7.85 15.90
CA ASP A 114 -4.23 9.06 15.61
C ASP A 114 -5.15 10.26 15.33
N THR A 115 -6.30 10.03 14.68
CA THR A 115 -7.30 11.07 14.40
C THR A 115 -7.99 11.54 15.68
N ALA A 116 -8.40 10.60 16.54
CA ALA A 116 -9.03 10.93 17.82
C ALA A 116 -8.07 11.70 18.73
N ILE A 117 -6.82 11.25 18.85
CA ILE A 117 -5.79 11.92 19.66
C ILE A 117 -5.54 13.34 19.15
N ARG A 118 -5.40 13.53 17.83
CA ARG A 118 -5.23 14.86 17.24
C ARG A 118 -6.38 15.79 17.60
N ALA A 119 -7.62 15.34 17.45
CA ALA A 119 -8.80 16.15 17.78
C ALA A 119 -8.81 16.55 19.26
N LEU A 120 -8.42 15.64 20.15
CA LEU A 120 -8.32 15.91 21.58
C LEU A 120 -7.20 16.91 21.92
N ILE A 121 -6.01 16.75 21.31
CA ILE A 121 -4.89 17.70 21.49
C ILE A 121 -5.29 19.08 20.97
N GLU A 122 -5.94 19.15 19.80
CA GLU A 122 -6.43 20.40 19.23
C GLU A 122 -7.40 21.11 20.18
N HIS A 123 -8.41 20.38 20.65
CA HIS A 123 -9.39 20.91 21.58
C HIS A 123 -8.76 21.38 22.90
N ALA A 124 -7.87 20.58 23.49
CA ALA A 124 -7.21 20.91 24.74
C ALA A 124 -6.25 22.11 24.59
N SER A 125 -5.61 22.25 23.42
CA SER A 125 -4.70 23.36 23.11
C SER A 125 -5.40 24.73 23.11
N ILE A 126 -6.73 24.78 22.93
CA ILE A 126 -7.52 26.02 23.03
C ILE A 126 -7.48 26.57 24.47
N SER A 127 -7.55 25.68 25.45
CA SER A 127 -7.55 26.06 26.88
C SER A 127 -6.13 26.09 27.48
N ASP A 128 -5.19 25.38 26.86
CA ASP A 128 -3.81 25.24 27.32
C ASP A 128 -2.83 25.32 26.12
N PRO A 129 -2.43 26.54 25.72
CA PRO A 129 -1.55 26.73 24.57
C PRO A 129 -0.19 26.03 24.68
N ASP A 130 0.31 25.81 25.91
CA ASP A 130 1.62 25.20 26.17
C ASP A 130 1.57 23.67 26.20
N LEU A 131 0.38 23.06 26.10
CA LEU A 131 0.19 21.60 26.14
C LEU A 131 1.10 20.86 25.15
N ARG A 132 1.21 21.38 23.92
CA ARG A 132 2.02 20.77 22.85
C ARG A 132 3.51 20.76 23.20
N ALA A 133 4.01 21.87 23.74
CA ALA A 133 5.40 22.00 24.16
C ALA A 133 5.71 21.07 25.35
N ARG A 134 4.80 20.96 26.32
CA ARG A 134 4.96 20.03 27.46
C ARG A 134 4.97 18.58 27.02
N LEU A 135 4.10 18.17 26.10
CA LEU A 135 4.08 16.81 25.55
C LEU A 135 5.41 16.44 24.88
N LEU A 136 6.00 17.37 24.11
CA LEU A 136 7.32 17.19 23.51
C LEU A 136 8.40 17.06 24.59
N ALA A 137 8.42 17.96 25.57
CA ALA A 137 9.40 17.96 26.66
C ALA A 137 9.36 16.67 27.48
N THR A 138 8.16 16.14 27.79
CA THR A 138 8.00 14.87 28.52
C THR A 138 8.60 13.68 27.76
N ILE A 139 8.45 13.65 26.43
CA ILE A 139 9.07 12.59 25.61
C ILE A 139 10.60 12.75 25.59
N GLU A 140 11.09 13.97 25.45
CA GLU A 140 12.52 14.24 25.41
C GLU A 140 13.22 13.92 26.74
N GLU A 141 12.60 14.30 27.86
CA GLU A 141 13.03 13.93 29.21
C GLU A 141 13.06 12.40 29.38
N ARG A 142 12.00 11.71 28.94
CA ARG A 142 11.91 10.25 29.05
C ARG A 142 13.04 9.52 28.34
N PHE A 143 13.56 10.08 27.25
CA PHE A 143 14.65 9.47 26.47
C PHE A 143 16.03 10.07 26.77
N SER A 144 16.12 11.07 27.65
CA SER A 144 17.39 11.67 28.09
C SER A 144 18.25 10.76 28.98
N THR A 145 17.65 9.70 29.54
CA THR A 145 18.30 8.76 30.47
C THR A 145 18.63 7.40 29.83
N ALA A 146 18.48 7.27 28.50
CA ALA A 146 18.73 6.01 27.80
C ALA A 146 20.21 5.61 27.81
N ASP A 147 20.46 4.31 27.92
CA ASP A 147 21.80 3.73 27.78
C ASP A 147 22.40 4.12 26.41
N PRO A 148 23.52 4.87 26.37
CA PRO A 148 24.11 5.36 25.13
C PRO A 148 24.53 4.23 24.19
N LEU A 149 24.70 2.99 24.67
CA LEU A 149 25.12 1.84 23.87
C LEU A 149 23.95 1.03 23.28
N SER A 150 22.70 1.32 23.63
CA SER A 150 21.55 0.53 23.15
C SER A 150 20.93 1.10 21.89
N GLN A 151 21.27 0.49 20.74
CA GLN A 151 20.72 0.86 19.43
C GLN A 151 19.18 0.77 19.38
N VAL A 152 18.59 -0.26 19.99
CA VAL A 152 17.12 -0.45 20.02
C VAL A 152 16.43 0.67 20.79
N HIS A 153 17.04 1.17 21.87
CA HIS A 153 16.48 2.29 22.62
C HIS A 153 16.52 3.60 21.82
N HIS A 154 17.61 3.85 21.08
CA HIS A 154 17.72 5.02 20.22
C HIS A 154 16.70 4.97 19.07
N GLU A 155 16.58 3.83 18.38
CA GLU A 155 15.59 3.64 17.31
C GLU A 155 14.15 3.82 17.81
N PHE A 156 13.83 3.27 18.99
CA PHE A 156 12.52 3.46 19.61
C PHE A 156 12.27 4.93 19.98
N ALA A 157 13.27 5.62 20.53
CA ALA A 157 13.16 7.03 20.89
C ALA A 157 12.89 7.91 19.67
N ASP A 158 13.60 7.68 18.56
CA ASP A 158 13.41 8.41 17.32
C ASP A 158 12.02 8.17 16.73
N LEU A 159 11.56 6.91 16.69
CA LEU A 159 10.22 6.57 16.23
C LEU A 159 9.12 7.20 17.11
N ALA A 160 9.32 7.26 18.42
CA ALA A 160 8.41 7.90 19.35
C ALA A 160 8.33 9.42 19.14
N LYS A 161 9.48 10.08 18.95
CA LYS A 161 9.55 11.52 18.64
C LYS A 161 8.85 11.86 17.33
N VAL A 162 9.12 11.11 16.26
CA VAL A 162 8.47 11.28 14.95
C VAL A 162 6.97 11.07 15.05
N SER A 163 6.54 10.03 15.79
CA SER A 163 5.12 9.72 15.98
C SER A 163 4.40 10.83 16.75
N LEU A 164 5.02 11.37 17.82
CA LEU A 164 4.45 12.48 18.58
C LEU A 164 4.36 13.76 17.75
N ALA A 165 5.41 14.12 17.01
CA ALA A 165 5.41 15.28 16.13
C ALA A 165 4.26 15.21 15.10
N ARG A 166 3.98 13.99 14.59
CA ARG A 166 2.85 13.74 13.68
C ARG A 166 1.49 13.93 14.36
N LEU A 167 1.35 13.63 15.65
CA LEU A 167 0.12 13.80 16.41
C LEU A 167 -0.10 15.24 16.88
N ILE A 168 0.97 15.95 17.18
CA ILE A 168 0.92 17.35 17.63
C ILE A 168 0.73 18.31 16.45
N GLY A 169 1.03 17.92 15.21
CA GLY A 169 0.91 18.83 14.06
C GLY A 169 1.93 19.99 14.13
N LYS A 170 2.10 20.73 13.04
CA LYS A 170 2.93 21.94 13.09
C LYS A 170 2.12 23.04 13.79
N VAL A 171 2.69 23.62 14.84
CA VAL A 171 2.29 24.93 15.35
C VAL A 171 2.38 25.88 14.16
N THR A 172 1.24 26.42 13.73
CA THR A 172 1.18 27.44 12.67
C THR A 172 1.05 28.80 13.34
#